data_AF-A0A061DHG7-F1
#
_entry.id   AF-A0A061DHG7-F1
#
_cell.length_a   1.000
_cell.length_b   1.000
_cell.length_c   1.000
_cell.angle_alpha   90.00
_cell.angle_beta   90.00
_cell.angle_gamma   90.00
#
_symmetry.space_group_name_H-M   'P 1'
#
loop_
_entity.id
_entity.type
_entity.pdbx_description
1 polymer ?
#
loop_
_entity_poly.entity_id
_entity_poly.type
_entity_poly.pdbx_seq_one_letter_code
_entity_poly.pdbx_strand_id
1 'polypeptide(L)'
;KMKTKSRAYLYWNYSRAKLGFPAVFLFCFLFFIAGFLSSSLRSQSQEVSGVRQRGRQLDSVEYDLMAHGKTGDDSISIIPFQVISWRPRAFYFPKFATPEQCRHIINMARSNLEPSKLALRKGESEKPQNVRTSMGTFLSASQDGTGVLDAIEEKIARATKLPRTHYEDFNVLRYELGQKYDSHLDAFPPEHYGPQKSQRVATFLVYLSDVEEGGETAFPYENGLSMDGSFDFKKCIGLKVKPRMGDGFLFYSLYPNNTIDPVCIVSNTSPFP
;
A
#
# COMPACT_ATOMS: atom_id res chain seq x y z
N LYS A 1 43.29 15.18 -74.85
CA LYS A 1 43.97 14.06 -75.55
C LYS A 1 45.18 13.65 -74.72
N MET A 2 45.08 12.65 -73.85
CA MET A 2 45.26 11.20 -74.12
C MET A 2 46.75 10.79 -74.05
N LYS A 3 47.12 10.03 -73.00
CA LYS A 3 48.01 8.85 -72.97
C LYS A 3 48.48 8.57 -71.53
N THR A 4 47.80 7.66 -70.83
CA THR A 4 48.07 6.19 -70.69
C THR A 4 49.03 5.86 -69.54
N LYS A 5 48.44 5.42 -68.42
CA LYS A 5 49.05 4.48 -67.47
C LYS A 5 48.77 3.05 -67.96
N SER A 6 49.74 2.16 -67.82
CA SER A 6 49.60 0.73 -68.10
C SER A 6 50.26 -0.08 -66.99
N ARG A 7 49.61 -1.22 -66.69
CA ARG A 7 49.99 -2.40 -65.88
C ARG A 7 49.72 -2.32 -64.37
N ALA A 8 49.13 -3.32 -63.72
CA ALA A 8 48.71 -4.66 -64.16
C ALA A 8 47.52 -5.14 -63.30
N TYR A 9 46.64 -5.94 -63.90
CA TYR A 9 45.54 -6.65 -63.24
C TYR A 9 46.04 -7.99 -62.69
N LEU A 10 45.76 -8.27 -61.41
CA LEU A 10 45.75 -9.62 -60.85
C LEU A 10 44.28 -10.00 -60.60
N TYR A 11 43.81 -10.98 -61.36
CA TYR A 11 42.48 -11.58 -61.24
C TYR A 11 42.43 -12.45 -59.99
N TRP A 12 41.50 -12.18 -59.08
CA TRP A 12 41.13 -13.13 -58.02
C TRP A 12 39.77 -13.74 -58.36
N ASN A 13 39.79 -15.03 -58.68
CA ASN A 13 38.60 -15.84 -58.97
C ASN A 13 37.86 -16.14 -57.65
N TYR A 14 36.68 -15.53 -57.44
CA TYR A 14 35.80 -15.88 -56.32
C TYR A 14 34.84 -16.99 -56.77
N SER A 15 35.17 -18.23 -56.42
CA SER A 15 34.23 -19.35 -56.54
C SER A 15 33.07 -19.15 -55.56
N ARG A 16 31.87 -18.86 -56.07
CA ARG A 16 30.63 -18.92 -55.28
C ARG A 16 30.29 -20.38 -55.02
N ALA A 17 30.71 -20.92 -53.88
CA ALA A 17 30.10 -22.13 -53.35
C ALA A 17 28.65 -21.82 -52.95
N LYS A 18 27.68 -22.36 -53.70
CA LYS A 18 26.26 -22.34 -53.32
C LYS A 18 26.09 -23.32 -52.15
N LEU A 19 25.96 -22.82 -50.92
CA LEU A 19 25.51 -23.64 -49.80
C LEU A 19 24.07 -24.10 -50.09
N GLY A 20 23.88 -25.41 -50.21
CA GLY A 20 22.54 -25.99 -50.34
C GLY A 20 21.69 -25.73 -49.10
N PHE A 21 20.39 -25.52 -49.31
CA PHE A 21 19.37 -25.27 -48.29
C PHE A 21 19.46 -26.14 -47.00
N PRO A 22 19.83 -27.45 -47.04
CA PRO A 22 19.98 -28.23 -45.81
C PRO A 22 21.18 -27.80 -44.93
N ALA A 23 22.23 -27.20 -45.49
CA ALA A 23 23.38 -26.74 -44.71
C ALA A 23 23.05 -25.49 -43.87
N VAL A 24 22.15 -24.63 -44.37
CA VAL A 24 21.68 -23.45 -43.63
C VAL A 24 20.83 -23.87 -42.43
N PHE A 25 19.97 -24.88 -42.59
CA PHE A 25 19.18 -25.43 -41.48
C PHE A 25 20.05 -26.07 -40.40
N LEU A 26 21.07 -26.85 -40.79
CA LEU A 26 22.02 -27.45 -39.86
C LEU A 26 22.82 -26.39 -39.10
N PHE A 27 23.21 -25.30 -39.77
CA PHE A 27 23.89 -24.17 -39.14
C PHE A 27 22.95 -23.47 -38.13
N CYS A 28 21.73 -23.14 -38.51
CA CYS A 28 20.75 -22.52 -37.60
C CYS A 28 20.42 -23.41 -36.39
N PHE A 29 20.32 -24.73 -36.57
CA PHE A 29 20.05 -25.67 -35.48
C PHE A 29 21.21 -25.74 -34.49
N LEU A 30 22.45 -25.68 -34.98
CA LEU A 30 23.65 -25.63 -34.12
C LEU A 30 23.71 -24.35 -33.28
N PHE A 31 23.35 -23.18 -33.84
CA PHE A 31 23.27 -21.93 -33.07
C PHE A 31 22.14 -21.95 -32.04
N PHE A 32 21.01 -22.60 -32.36
CA PHE A 32 19.90 -22.75 -31.42
C PHE A 32 20.27 -23.66 -30.24
N ILE A 33 20.93 -24.80 -30.49
CA ILE A 33 21.42 -25.70 -29.44
C ILE A 33 22.52 -25.04 -28.61
N ALA A 34 23.45 -24.31 -29.24
CA ALA A 34 24.49 -23.57 -28.52
C ALA A 34 23.91 -22.46 -27.64
N GLY A 35 22.87 -21.75 -28.11
CA GLY A 35 22.12 -20.78 -27.31
C GLY A 35 21.39 -21.43 -26.13
N PHE A 36 20.75 -22.57 -26.36
CA PHE A 36 20.01 -23.32 -25.33
C PHE A 36 20.92 -23.91 -24.24
N LEU A 37 22.10 -24.41 -24.61
CA LEU A 37 23.11 -24.91 -23.67
C LEU A 37 23.78 -23.76 -22.91
N SER A 38 24.00 -22.60 -23.54
CA SER A 38 24.51 -21.40 -22.86
C SER A 38 23.50 -20.80 -21.88
N SER A 39 22.19 -20.88 -22.17
CA SER A 39 21.14 -20.50 -21.23
C SER A 39 20.99 -21.49 -20.06
N SER A 40 21.18 -22.78 -20.29
CA SER A 40 21.17 -23.79 -19.21
C SER A 40 22.38 -23.64 -18.27
N LEU A 41 23.57 -23.34 -18.80
CA LEU A 41 24.77 -23.08 -17.99
C LEU A 41 24.66 -21.77 -17.18
N ARG A 42 23.97 -20.73 -17.69
CA ARG A 42 23.64 -19.53 -16.90
C ARG A 42 22.57 -19.79 -15.85
N SER A 43 21.58 -20.64 -16.15
CA SER A 43 20.49 -20.98 -15.23
C SER A 43 20.94 -21.82 -14.04
N GLN A 44 22.10 -22.50 -14.13
CA GLN A 44 22.60 -23.40 -13.09
C GLN A 44 23.72 -22.80 -12.21
N SER A 45 24.08 -21.52 -12.41
CA SER A 45 25.06 -20.80 -11.56
C SER A 45 24.42 -19.89 -10.49
N GLN A 46 23.12 -20.02 -10.28
CA GLN A 46 22.40 -19.33 -9.22
C GLN A 46 21.83 -20.36 -8.22
N GLU A 47 22.70 -21.23 -7.70
CA GLU A 47 22.46 -21.79 -6.38
C GLU A 47 22.48 -20.63 -5.38
N VAL A 48 21.28 -20.20 -4.99
CA VAL A 48 21.04 -19.29 -3.87
C VAL A 48 21.43 -20.04 -2.60
N SER A 49 22.73 -20.06 -2.35
CA SER A 49 23.33 -20.30 -1.05
C SER A 49 22.68 -19.33 -0.05
N GLY A 50 22.25 -19.89 1.08
CA GLY A 50 21.43 -19.22 2.08
C GLY A 50 21.90 -17.80 2.38
N VAL A 51 21.01 -16.84 2.12
CA VAL A 51 21.18 -15.47 2.59
C VAL A 51 21.07 -15.49 4.10
N ARG A 52 22.20 -15.73 4.76
CA ARG A 52 22.49 -15.24 6.09
C ARG A 52 22.15 -13.76 6.06
N GLN A 53 21.09 -13.35 6.77
CA GLN A 53 20.76 -11.93 6.92
C GLN A 53 21.95 -11.24 7.58
N ARG A 54 22.82 -10.69 6.74
CA ARG A 54 23.84 -9.74 7.12
C ARG A 54 23.04 -8.48 7.41
N GLY A 55 22.76 -8.25 8.70
CA GLY A 55 22.26 -6.95 9.15
C GLY A 55 23.16 -5.90 8.53
N ARG A 56 22.63 -5.12 7.59
CA ARG A 56 23.29 -3.89 7.16
C ARG A 56 23.26 -3.02 8.40
N GLN A 57 24.40 -2.95 9.07
CA GLN A 57 24.71 -1.85 9.95
C GLN A 57 24.42 -0.58 9.14
N LEU A 58 23.39 0.16 9.54
CA LEU A 58 23.12 1.47 8.97
C LEU A 58 24.33 2.31 9.37
N ASP A 59 25.27 2.50 8.44
CA ASP A 59 26.23 3.59 8.56
C ASP A 59 25.39 4.86 8.74
N SER A 60 25.69 5.64 9.77
CA SER A 60 25.04 6.92 10.01
C SER A 60 25.37 7.84 8.86
N VAL A 61 24.53 7.83 7.82
CA VAL A 61 24.64 8.76 6.70
C VAL A 61 24.33 10.14 7.25
N GLU A 62 25.34 10.98 7.32
CA GLU A 62 25.17 12.40 7.57
C GLU A 62 24.55 13.00 6.29
N TYR A 63 23.34 13.54 6.43
CA TYR A 63 22.62 14.15 5.32
C TYR A 63 22.84 15.66 5.34
N ASP A 64 23.28 16.23 4.22
CA ASP A 64 23.28 17.68 4.03
C ASP A 64 21.81 18.17 3.92
N LEU A 65 21.33 18.82 4.98
CA LEU A 65 19.95 19.30 5.04
C LEU A 65 19.75 20.51 4.12
N MET A 66 18.69 20.47 3.32
CA MET A 66 18.26 21.63 2.53
C MET A 66 17.56 22.67 3.42
N ALA A 67 17.59 23.94 3.00
CA ALA A 67 16.73 24.96 3.60
C ALA A 67 15.25 24.57 3.42
N HIS A 68 14.46 24.73 4.49
CA HIS A 68 13.04 24.37 4.48
C HIS A 68 12.16 25.60 4.23
N GLY A 69 10.94 25.35 3.73
CA GLY A 69 9.91 26.38 3.61
C GLY A 69 9.30 26.74 4.97
N LYS A 70 8.43 27.77 4.99
CA LYS A 70 7.74 28.21 6.22
C LYS A 70 6.99 27.09 6.96
N THR A 71 6.52 26.09 6.23
CA THR A 71 5.75 24.95 6.76
C THR A 71 6.51 23.62 6.62
N GLY A 72 7.79 23.66 6.26
CA GLY A 72 8.63 22.46 6.10
C GLY A 72 9.45 22.16 7.35
N ASP A 73 9.86 20.90 7.49
CA ASP A 73 10.69 20.44 8.59
C ASP A 73 12.16 20.84 8.37
N ASP A 74 12.85 21.19 9.45
CA ASP A 74 14.28 21.52 9.48
C ASP A 74 15.17 20.29 9.74
N SER A 75 14.58 19.10 9.82
CA SER A 75 15.23 17.86 10.21
C SER A 75 14.66 16.65 9.46
N ILE A 76 15.45 15.58 9.33
CA ILE A 76 15.02 14.37 8.64
C ILE A 76 14.20 13.48 9.58
N SER A 77 13.03 13.08 9.09
CA SER A 77 12.21 12.04 9.70
C SER A 77 12.32 10.71 8.96
N ILE A 78 12.56 9.63 9.71
CA ILE A 78 12.55 8.26 9.19
C ILE A 78 11.32 7.55 9.73
N ILE A 79 10.42 7.14 8.83
CA ILE A 79 9.22 6.36 9.16
C ILE A 79 9.28 5.07 8.34
N PRO A 80 9.62 3.92 8.97
CA PRO A 80 9.62 2.62 8.30
C PRO A 80 8.21 2.26 7.81
N PHE A 81 8.11 1.72 6.60
CA PHE A 81 6.85 1.22 6.06
C PHE A 81 7.06 0.03 5.11
N GLN A 82 6.00 -0.73 4.89
CA GLN A 82 5.90 -1.80 3.90
C GLN A 82 4.74 -1.48 2.96
N VAL A 83 4.95 -1.67 1.65
CA VAL A 83 3.84 -1.66 0.68
C VAL A 83 3.08 -2.97 0.80
N ILE A 84 1.79 -2.89 1.09
CA ILE A 84 0.92 -4.06 1.29
C ILE A 84 0.12 -4.37 0.03
N SER A 85 -0.40 -3.33 -0.63
CA SER A 85 -1.04 -3.47 -1.95
C SER A 85 -0.92 -2.17 -2.74
N TRP A 86 -1.01 -2.29 -4.07
CA TRP A 86 -1.17 -1.16 -4.97
C TRP A 86 -2.62 -0.98 -5.43
N ARG A 87 -3.50 -1.98 -5.20
CA ARG A 87 -4.91 -1.97 -5.59
C ARG A 87 -5.77 -2.64 -4.50
N PRO A 88 -6.26 -1.89 -3.50
CA PRO A 88 -6.07 -0.46 -3.31
C PRO A 88 -4.64 -0.12 -2.87
N ARG A 89 -4.23 1.15 -3.00
CA ARG A 89 -2.93 1.60 -2.47
C ARG A 89 -2.97 1.51 -0.95
N ALA A 90 -2.19 0.59 -0.38
CA ALA A 90 -2.19 0.28 1.04
C ALA A 90 -0.76 0.08 1.57
N PHE A 91 -0.47 0.68 2.73
CA PHE A 91 0.86 0.73 3.34
C PHE A 91 0.76 0.42 4.83
N TYR A 92 1.68 -0.40 5.31
CA TYR A 92 1.79 -0.80 6.72
C TYR A 92 2.98 -0.11 7.38
N PHE A 93 2.79 0.37 8.60
CA PHE A 93 3.78 1.11 9.38
C PHE A 93 4.02 0.39 10.72
N PRO A 94 5.09 -0.41 10.85
CA PRO A 94 5.38 -1.13 12.10
C PRO A 94 5.72 -0.16 13.23
N LYS A 95 5.16 -0.39 14.42
CA LYS A 95 5.46 0.38 15.65
C LYS A 95 5.35 1.89 15.42
N PHE A 96 4.28 2.30 14.75
CA PHE A 96 4.01 3.69 14.41
C PHE A 96 3.76 4.55 15.65
N ALA A 97 3.00 4.04 16.63
CA ALA A 97 2.80 4.63 17.95
C ALA A 97 3.42 3.73 19.03
N THR A 98 3.89 4.31 20.13
CA THR A 98 4.40 3.53 21.26
C THR A 98 3.25 2.94 22.08
N PRO A 99 3.48 1.85 22.84
CA PRO A 99 2.47 1.30 23.73
C PRO A 99 1.94 2.30 24.77
N GLU A 100 2.76 3.26 25.20
CA GLU A 100 2.38 4.34 26.12
C GLU A 100 1.40 5.30 25.44
N GLN A 101 1.70 5.70 24.21
CA GLN A 101 0.80 6.54 23.42
C GLN A 101 -0.54 5.85 23.18
N CYS A 102 -0.54 4.56 22.81
CA CYS A 102 -1.78 3.81 22.62
C CYS A 102 -2.61 3.71 23.91
N ARG A 103 -1.97 3.42 25.06
CA ARG A 103 -2.66 3.38 26.36
C ARG A 103 -3.25 4.74 26.76
N HIS A 104 -2.52 5.81 26.49
CA HIS A 104 -3.00 7.18 26.72
C HIS A 104 -4.30 7.46 25.95
N ILE A 105 -4.32 7.18 24.65
CA ILE A 105 -5.50 7.38 23.79
C ILE A 105 -6.68 6.54 24.26
N ILE A 106 -6.44 5.26 24.61
CA ILE A 106 -7.48 4.38 25.16
C ILE A 106 -8.06 5.00 26.43
N ASN A 107 -7.23 5.50 27.35
CA ASN A 107 -7.68 6.08 28.60
C ASN A 107 -8.49 7.36 28.38
N MET A 108 -8.08 8.22 27.45
CA MET A 108 -8.84 9.42 27.06
C MET A 108 -10.22 9.06 26.48
N ALA A 109 -10.29 8.02 25.65
CA ALA A 109 -11.52 7.64 24.98
C ALA A 109 -12.55 6.99 25.92
N ARG A 110 -12.09 6.21 26.92
CA ARG A 110 -12.95 5.34 27.77
C ARG A 110 -14.17 6.02 28.38
N SER A 111 -14.05 7.28 28.81
CA SER A 111 -15.14 7.99 29.48
C SER A 111 -16.22 8.51 28.53
N ASN A 112 -15.96 8.55 27.22
CA ASN A 112 -16.80 9.20 26.22
C ASN A 112 -17.24 8.26 25.09
N LEU A 113 -17.09 6.95 25.28
CA LEU A 113 -17.50 5.94 24.29
C LEU A 113 -19.02 5.82 24.24
N GLU A 114 -19.59 6.03 23.07
CA GLU A 114 -21.02 5.88 22.78
C GLU A 114 -21.22 4.94 21.58
N PRO A 115 -22.42 4.38 21.33
CA PRO A 115 -22.69 3.62 20.12
C PRO A 115 -22.32 4.40 18.85
N SER A 116 -21.55 3.77 17.95
CA SER A 116 -21.02 4.46 16.77
C SER A 116 -22.12 4.84 15.78
N LYS A 117 -22.06 6.08 15.27
CA LYS A 117 -23.00 6.58 14.26
C LYS A 117 -22.55 6.25 12.83
N LEU A 118 -23.51 6.24 11.90
CA LEU A 118 -23.29 6.11 10.46
C LEU A 118 -23.61 7.43 9.76
N ALA A 119 -22.89 7.71 8.66
CA ALA A 119 -23.27 8.80 7.77
C ALA A 119 -24.54 8.40 7.00
N LEU A 120 -25.65 9.09 7.28
CA LEU A 120 -26.95 8.81 6.69
C LEU A 120 -27.03 9.34 5.25
N ARG A 121 -27.64 8.57 4.35
CA ARG A 121 -27.99 9.06 3.01
C ARG A 121 -29.25 9.94 3.07
N LYS A 122 -29.49 10.70 2.00
CA LYS A 122 -30.66 11.58 1.92
C LYS A 122 -31.95 10.75 2.02
N GLY A 123 -32.71 10.98 3.10
CA GLY A 123 -34.00 10.31 3.36
C GLY A 123 -33.91 9.04 4.22
N GLU A 124 -32.71 8.62 4.63
CA GLU A 124 -32.53 7.56 5.62
C GLU A 124 -32.64 8.13 7.04
N SER A 125 -33.43 7.49 7.89
CA SER A 125 -33.41 7.70 9.34
C SER A 125 -32.36 6.81 10.00
N GLU A 126 -31.92 7.13 11.23
CA GLU A 126 -31.00 6.28 12.00
C GLU A 126 -31.53 4.85 12.14
N LYS A 127 -31.06 3.98 11.27
CA LYS A 127 -30.92 2.53 11.44
C LYS A 127 -29.57 2.18 10.79
N PRO A 128 -28.77 1.20 11.26
CA PRO A 128 -29.13 0.00 12.04
C PRO A 128 -28.06 -0.49 13.07
N GLN A 129 -28.49 -1.09 14.18
CA GLN A 129 -27.57 -1.75 15.13
C GLN A 129 -26.71 -2.88 14.53
N ASN A 130 -27.00 -3.40 13.32
CA ASN A 130 -26.34 -4.61 12.79
C ASN A 130 -25.18 -4.37 11.80
N VAL A 131 -25.04 -3.16 11.24
CA VAL A 131 -24.02 -2.84 10.21
C VAL A 131 -22.72 -2.38 10.83
N ARG A 132 -22.82 -1.53 11.87
CA ARG A 132 -21.71 -1.07 12.69
C ARG A 132 -22.12 -1.22 14.14
N THR A 133 -21.49 -2.14 14.85
CA THR A 133 -21.80 -2.46 16.24
C THR A 133 -20.77 -1.92 17.22
N SER A 134 -19.76 -1.18 16.76
CA SER A 134 -18.70 -0.64 17.60
C SER A 134 -19.20 0.47 18.53
N MET A 135 -18.48 0.67 19.64
CA MET A 135 -18.51 1.94 20.37
C MET A 135 -17.48 2.89 19.79
N GLY A 136 -17.71 4.20 19.87
CA GLY A 136 -16.78 5.18 19.37
C GLY A 136 -16.89 6.54 20.04
N THR A 137 -15.84 7.34 19.88
CA THR A 137 -15.78 8.73 20.33
C THR A 137 -14.81 9.53 19.46
N PHE A 138 -14.98 10.84 19.43
CA PHE A 138 -14.07 11.74 18.73
C PHE A 138 -13.15 12.44 19.72
N LEU A 139 -11.85 12.43 19.46
CA LEU A 139 -10.84 13.16 20.22
C LEU A 139 -10.11 14.13 19.30
N SER A 140 -10.06 15.40 19.68
CA SER A 140 -9.26 16.40 18.97
C SER A 140 -7.86 16.48 19.57
N ALA A 141 -6.83 16.67 18.75
CA ALA A 141 -5.47 16.89 19.26
C ALA A 141 -5.39 18.08 20.23
N SER A 142 -6.22 19.11 20.00
CA SER A 142 -6.32 20.30 20.87
C SER A 142 -6.83 20.01 22.29
N GLN A 143 -7.54 18.89 22.50
CA GLN A 143 -8.07 18.48 23.80
C GLN A 143 -7.03 17.71 24.63
N ASP A 144 -5.96 17.22 24.00
CA ASP A 144 -4.90 16.45 24.67
C ASP A 144 -3.78 17.37 25.16
N GLY A 145 -3.88 17.82 26.41
CA GLY A 145 -2.85 18.66 27.04
C GLY A 145 -1.47 18.01 27.17
N THR A 146 -1.33 16.70 26.90
CA THR A 146 -0.04 16.01 26.92
C THR A 146 0.71 16.09 25.59
N GLY A 147 0.02 16.45 24.49
CA GLY A 147 0.59 16.52 23.15
C GLY A 147 0.78 15.17 22.45
N VAL A 148 0.27 14.07 23.00
CA VAL A 148 0.38 12.73 22.40
C VAL A 148 -0.36 12.66 21.06
N LEU A 149 -1.61 13.16 21.02
CA LEU A 149 -2.39 13.20 19.77
C LEU A 149 -1.74 14.10 18.72
N ASP A 150 -1.21 15.26 19.12
CA ASP A 150 -0.51 16.20 18.22
C ASP A 150 0.72 15.55 17.57
N ALA A 151 1.55 14.86 18.36
CA ALA A 151 2.72 14.13 17.87
C ALA A 151 2.34 12.99 16.89
N ILE A 152 1.20 12.33 17.12
CA ILE A 152 0.67 11.31 16.20
C ILE A 152 0.20 11.96 14.90
N GLU A 153 -0.58 13.04 14.94
CA GLU A 153 -1.01 13.75 13.72
C GLU A 153 0.18 14.23 12.89
N GLU A 154 1.21 14.77 13.55
CA GLU A 154 2.42 15.22 12.87
C GLU A 154 3.13 14.05 12.14
N LYS A 155 3.23 12.89 12.80
CA LYS A 155 3.78 11.69 12.17
C LYS A 155 2.91 11.19 11.02
N ILE A 156 1.57 11.27 11.13
CA ILE A 156 0.63 10.92 10.06
C ILE A 156 0.79 11.89 8.88
N ALA A 157 0.98 13.18 9.13
CA ALA A 157 1.24 14.18 8.09
C ALA A 157 2.50 13.85 7.30
N ARG A 158 3.57 13.47 7.99
CA ARG A 158 4.80 13.00 7.34
C ARG A 158 4.59 11.67 6.59
N ALA A 159 3.78 10.75 7.10
CA ALA A 159 3.51 9.47 6.43
C ALA A 159 2.66 9.63 5.16
N THR A 160 1.63 10.47 5.21
CA THR A 160 0.65 10.68 4.14
C THR A 160 1.08 11.76 3.13
N LYS A 161 2.00 12.65 3.53
CA LYS A 161 2.34 13.88 2.80
C LYS A 161 1.15 14.84 2.64
N LEU A 162 0.16 14.75 3.54
CA LEU A 162 -0.98 15.65 3.61
C LEU A 162 -0.86 16.55 4.84
N PRO A 163 -1.13 17.87 4.74
CA PRO A 163 -1.06 18.75 5.89
C PRO A 163 -2.20 18.48 6.86
N ARG A 164 -1.93 18.66 8.16
CA ARG A 164 -2.87 18.42 9.27
C ARG A 164 -4.16 19.25 9.18
N THR A 165 -4.13 20.37 8.45
CA THR A 165 -5.32 21.21 8.21
C THR A 165 -6.43 20.51 7.44
N HIS A 166 -6.17 19.35 6.84
CA HIS A 166 -7.19 18.53 6.17
C HIS A 166 -7.72 17.38 7.03
N TYR A 167 -7.24 17.23 8.27
CA TYR A 167 -7.62 16.11 9.12
C TYR A 167 -8.96 16.38 9.80
N GLU A 168 -9.70 15.29 9.98
CA GLU A 168 -10.82 15.24 10.92
C GLU A 168 -10.28 14.85 12.30
N ASP A 169 -11.05 15.11 13.36
CA ASP A 169 -10.72 14.63 14.70
C ASP A 169 -10.55 13.10 14.72
N PHE A 170 -9.75 12.58 15.65
CA PHE A 170 -9.54 11.14 15.79
C PHE A 170 -10.84 10.43 16.12
N ASN A 171 -11.28 9.55 15.24
CA ASN A 171 -12.39 8.63 15.50
C ASN A 171 -11.89 7.36 16.19
N VAL A 172 -11.95 7.33 17.53
CA VAL A 172 -11.51 6.17 18.31
C VAL A 172 -12.64 5.16 18.39
N LEU A 173 -12.37 3.92 17.98
CA LEU A 173 -13.37 2.84 17.92
C LEU A 173 -12.98 1.68 18.82
N ARG A 174 -13.97 1.12 19.50
CA ARG A 174 -13.84 -0.10 20.31
C ARG A 174 -14.81 -1.16 19.80
N TYR A 175 -14.25 -2.35 19.52
CA TYR A 175 -14.99 -3.54 19.13
C TYR A 175 -14.91 -4.56 20.29
N GLU A 176 -16.06 -4.96 20.81
CA GLU A 176 -16.19 -6.12 21.68
C GLU A 176 -16.29 -7.42 20.86
N LEU A 177 -16.21 -8.58 21.51
CA LEU A 177 -16.33 -9.87 20.84
C LEU A 177 -17.61 -9.95 20.01
N GLY A 178 -17.49 -10.38 18.76
CA GLY A 178 -18.61 -10.45 17.82
C GLY A 178 -19.02 -9.12 17.18
N GLN A 179 -18.57 -7.96 17.68
CA GLN A 179 -18.85 -6.67 17.03
C GLN A 179 -18.05 -6.50 15.74
N LYS A 180 -18.61 -5.83 14.74
CA LYS A 180 -18.03 -5.69 13.39
C LYS A 180 -18.38 -4.35 12.76
N TYR A 181 -17.72 -4.09 11.64
CA TYR A 181 -18.17 -3.09 10.68
C TYR A 181 -18.23 -3.75 9.30
N ASP A 182 -19.45 -3.85 8.76
CA ASP A 182 -19.68 -4.30 7.40
C ASP A 182 -18.93 -3.44 6.37
N SER A 183 -18.73 -4.01 5.18
CA SER A 183 -18.01 -3.37 4.08
C SER A 183 -18.57 -2.00 3.71
N HIS A 184 -17.69 -1.00 3.65
CA HIS A 184 -18.03 0.38 3.33
C HIS A 184 -16.91 1.08 2.54
N LEU A 185 -17.23 2.26 2.03
CA LEU A 185 -16.26 3.22 1.50
C LEU A 185 -16.08 4.34 2.53
N ASP A 186 -14.83 4.75 2.73
CA ASP A 186 -14.55 5.96 3.51
C ASP A 186 -14.79 7.23 2.71
N ALA A 187 -14.71 7.16 1.37
CA ALA A 187 -15.15 8.23 0.50
C ALA A 187 -16.69 8.34 0.49
N PHE A 188 -17.18 9.51 0.09
CA PHE A 188 -18.60 9.84 -0.05
C PHE A 188 -18.98 9.96 -1.53
N PRO A 189 -19.38 8.87 -2.21
CA PRO A 189 -19.82 8.91 -3.61
C PRO A 189 -20.99 9.88 -3.82
N PRO A 190 -20.91 10.82 -4.80
CA PRO A 190 -21.98 11.77 -5.05
C PRO A 190 -23.34 11.14 -5.39
N GLU A 191 -23.34 9.92 -5.92
CA GLU A 191 -24.53 9.13 -6.25
C GLU A 191 -25.37 8.80 -5.00
N HIS A 192 -24.72 8.71 -3.83
CA HIS A 192 -25.36 8.36 -2.56
C HIS A 192 -25.50 9.54 -1.61
N TYR A 193 -24.54 10.47 -1.63
CA TYR A 193 -24.45 11.57 -0.68
C TYR A 193 -24.68 12.96 -1.30
N GLY A 194 -24.89 13.04 -2.62
CA GLY A 194 -24.98 14.29 -3.37
C GLY A 194 -23.61 14.96 -3.59
N PRO A 195 -23.57 16.14 -4.26
CA PRO A 195 -22.32 16.86 -4.49
C PRO A 195 -21.58 17.16 -3.19
N GLN A 196 -20.31 16.74 -3.10
CA GLN A 196 -19.47 16.95 -1.93
C GLN A 196 -18.53 18.16 -2.12
N LYS A 197 -18.39 18.99 -1.08
CA LYS A 197 -17.43 20.11 -1.08
C LYS A 197 -15.99 19.67 -0.77
N SER A 198 -15.85 18.51 -0.13
CA SER A 198 -14.58 17.89 0.25
C SER A 198 -14.73 16.37 0.16
N GLN A 199 -13.63 15.65 -0.02
CA GLN A 199 -13.62 14.19 -0.11
C GLN A 199 -12.48 13.62 0.72
N ARG A 200 -12.72 12.47 1.37
CA ARG A 200 -11.67 11.73 2.08
C ARG A 200 -10.76 11.04 1.07
N VAL A 201 -9.52 11.52 0.98
CA VAL A 201 -8.50 11.03 0.03
C VAL A 201 -7.85 9.74 0.54
N ALA A 202 -7.62 9.67 1.84
CA ALA A 202 -6.91 8.58 2.51
C ALA A 202 -7.39 8.40 3.94
N THR A 203 -7.23 7.19 4.44
CA THR A 203 -7.52 6.82 5.83
C THR A 203 -6.25 6.25 6.45
N PHE A 204 -5.90 6.76 7.64
CA PHE A 204 -4.81 6.25 8.44
C PHE A 204 -5.36 5.66 9.73
N LEU A 205 -5.19 4.34 9.91
CA LEU A 205 -5.58 3.61 11.10
C LEU A 205 -4.36 3.46 12.02
N VAL A 206 -4.57 3.62 13.32
CA VAL A 206 -3.61 3.25 14.36
C VAL A 206 -4.26 2.20 15.23
N TYR A 207 -3.65 1.00 15.29
CA TYR A 207 -4.16 -0.09 16.11
C TYR A 207 -3.75 0.14 17.58
N LEU A 208 -4.74 0.31 18.46
CA LEU A 208 -4.48 0.69 19.86
C LEU A 208 -4.30 -0.51 20.79
N SER A 209 -4.64 -1.72 20.35
CA SER A 209 -4.53 -2.96 21.12
C SER A 209 -4.23 -4.14 20.21
N ASP A 210 -3.61 -5.19 20.77
CA ASP A 210 -3.51 -6.48 20.10
C ASP A 210 -4.87 -7.20 20.10
N VAL A 211 -5.12 -7.99 19.06
CA VAL A 211 -6.28 -8.88 18.98
C VAL A 211 -5.78 -10.29 18.70
N GLU A 212 -6.23 -11.25 19.51
CA GLU A 212 -5.80 -12.64 19.43
C GLU A 212 -6.28 -13.29 18.13
N GLU A 213 -7.59 -13.27 17.88
CA GLU A 213 -8.23 -13.76 16.66
C GLU A 213 -9.27 -12.78 16.11
N GLY A 214 -9.36 -12.68 14.77
CA GLY A 214 -10.24 -11.73 14.09
C GLY A 214 -9.80 -10.27 14.20
N GLY A 215 -10.76 -9.34 14.11
CA GLY A 215 -10.50 -7.90 14.19
C GLY A 215 -9.70 -7.31 13.02
N GLU A 216 -9.54 -8.05 11.93
CA GLU A 216 -8.75 -7.62 10.78
C GLU A 216 -9.42 -6.50 10.01
N THR A 217 -8.60 -5.59 9.48
CA THR A 217 -9.01 -4.67 8.41
C THR A 217 -8.90 -5.42 7.08
N ALA A 218 -10.03 -5.63 6.41
CA ALA A 218 -10.12 -6.47 5.22
C ALA A 218 -10.54 -5.69 3.98
N PHE A 219 -9.85 -5.96 2.87
CA PHE A 219 -10.11 -5.44 1.52
C PHE A 219 -10.50 -6.60 0.61
N PRO A 220 -11.80 -6.87 0.47
CA PRO A 220 -12.29 -8.04 -0.25
C PRO A 220 -12.01 -8.01 -1.75
N TYR A 221 -11.88 -6.81 -2.32
CA TYR A 221 -11.72 -6.60 -3.75
C TYR A 221 -10.28 -6.28 -4.16
N GLU A 222 -9.30 -6.63 -3.33
CA GLU A 222 -7.89 -6.45 -3.64
C GLU A 222 -7.56 -7.01 -5.03
N ASN A 223 -6.84 -6.24 -5.85
CA ASN A 223 -6.55 -6.51 -7.26
C ASN A 223 -7.78 -6.81 -8.15
N GLY A 224 -8.99 -6.38 -7.74
CA GLY A 224 -10.23 -6.64 -8.46
C GLY A 224 -10.79 -8.06 -8.27
N LEU A 225 -10.28 -8.80 -7.28
CA LEU A 225 -10.84 -10.10 -6.89
C LEU A 225 -12.32 -9.94 -6.51
N SER A 226 -13.14 -10.95 -6.79
CA SER A 226 -14.55 -11.04 -6.35
C SER A 226 -15.45 -9.85 -6.67
N MET A 227 -15.08 -9.00 -7.65
CA MET A 227 -15.92 -7.94 -8.18
C MET A 227 -17.04 -8.44 -9.11
N ASP A 228 -17.06 -9.74 -9.42
CA ASP A 228 -18.06 -10.42 -10.25
C ASP A 228 -19.40 -10.70 -9.51
N GLY A 229 -19.52 -10.24 -8.26
CA GLY A 229 -20.71 -10.43 -7.43
C GLY A 229 -20.75 -11.77 -6.69
N SER A 230 -19.72 -12.61 -6.80
CA SER A 230 -19.60 -13.90 -6.08
C SER A 230 -19.14 -13.76 -4.61
N PHE A 231 -19.14 -12.53 -4.08
CA PHE A 231 -18.51 -12.21 -2.80
C PHE A 231 -19.26 -12.85 -1.62
N ASP A 232 -18.56 -13.73 -0.92
CA ASP A 232 -19.00 -14.32 0.34
C ASP A 232 -18.20 -13.69 1.48
N PHE A 233 -18.87 -12.86 2.29
CA PHE A 233 -18.28 -12.19 3.47
C PHE A 233 -17.67 -13.16 4.49
N LYS A 234 -18.04 -14.45 4.45
CA LYS A 234 -17.45 -15.49 5.31
C LYS A 234 -16.20 -16.11 4.68
N LYS A 235 -16.03 -16.03 3.36
CA LYS A 235 -14.81 -16.50 2.72
C LYS A 235 -13.71 -15.46 2.94
N CYS A 236 -12.61 -15.94 3.51
CA CYS A 236 -11.39 -15.19 3.76
C CYS A 236 -10.66 -14.88 2.43
N ILE A 237 -11.25 -14.05 1.57
CA ILE A 237 -10.73 -13.69 0.24
C ILE A 237 -10.31 -12.22 0.26
N GLY A 238 -9.20 -11.92 -0.41
CA GLY A 238 -8.62 -10.57 -0.48
C GLY A 238 -7.54 -10.32 0.57
N LEU A 239 -7.20 -9.05 0.74
CA LEU A 239 -6.17 -8.62 1.69
C LEU A 239 -6.76 -8.46 3.10
N LYS A 240 -6.06 -8.98 4.11
CA LYS A 240 -6.37 -8.78 5.53
C LYS A 240 -5.16 -8.27 6.27
N VAL A 241 -5.38 -7.31 7.16
CA VAL A 241 -4.35 -6.74 8.02
C VAL A 241 -4.75 -7.00 9.46
N LYS A 242 -3.95 -7.81 10.15
CA LYS A 242 -4.17 -8.14 11.56
C LYS A 242 -3.77 -6.94 12.44
N PRO A 243 -4.64 -6.51 13.37
CA PRO A 243 -4.32 -5.43 14.29
C PRO A 243 -3.22 -5.88 15.26
N ARG A 244 -2.22 -5.01 15.45
CA ARG A 244 -1.18 -5.15 16.47
C ARG A 244 -0.94 -3.80 17.11
N MET A 245 -0.86 -3.77 18.43
CA MET A 245 -0.75 -2.53 19.18
C MET A 245 0.42 -1.66 18.69
N GLY A 246 0.13 -0.39 18.41
CA GLY A 246 1.09 0.59 17.94
C GLY A 246 1.33 0.57 16.44
N ASP A 247 0.89 -0.44 15.70
CA ASP A 247 1.04 -0.45 14.25
C ASP A 247 0.09 0.56 13.58
N GLY A 248 0.59 1.17 12.51
CA GLY A 248 -0.18 2.06 11.63
C GLY A 248 -0.51 1.37 10.30
N PHE A 249 -1.64 1.74 9.71
CA PHE A 249 -2.06 1.25 8.41
C PHE A 249 -2.75 2.34 7.60
N LEU A 250 -2.22 2.61 6.40
CA LEU A 250 -2.70 3.65 5.50
C LEU A 250 -3.29 3.01 4.26
N PHE A 251 -4.46 3.47 3.83
CA PHE A 251 -4.98 3.18 2.50
C PHE A 251 -5.60 4.42 1.87
N TYR A 252 -5.61 4.47 0.54
CA TYR A 252 -6.17 5.58 -0.22
C TYR A 252 -7.55 5.22 -0.78
N SER A 253 -8.52 6.08 -0.54
CA SER A 253 -9.88 5.92 -1.09
C SER A 253 -10.01 6.45 -2.51
N LEU A 254 -9.09 7.33 -2.92
CA LEU A 254 -9.05 7.92 -4.26
C LEU A 254 -7.79 7.55 -5.03
N TYR A 255 -7.93 7.47 -6.34
CA TYR A 255 -6.82 7.51 -7.28
C TYR A 255 -6.16 8.90 -7.31
N PRO A 256 -4.90 9.03 -7.79
CA PRO A 256 -4.22 10.33 -7.91
C PRO A 256 -4.94 11.37 -8.78
N ASN A 257 -5.86 10.94 -9.65
CA ASN A 257 -6.73 11.82 -10.45
C ASN A 257 -8.02 12.24 -9.71
N ASN A 258 -8.13 11.95 -8.40
CA ASN A 258 -9.27 12.24 -7.52
C ASN A 258 -10.56 11.45 -7.79
N THR A 259 -10.55 10.45 -8.67
CA THR A 259 -11.69 9.53 -8.80
C THR A 259 -11.65 8.46 -7.72
N ILE A 260 -12.83 8.05 -7.21
CA ILE A 260 -12.94 7.02 -6.17
C ILE A 260 -12.37 5.69 -6.68
N ASP A 261 -11.55 5.04 -5.86
CA ASP A 261 -11.02 3.70 -6.14
C ASP A 261 -12.05 2.64 -5.74
N PRO A 262 -12.71 1.94 -6.68
CA PRO A 262 -13.77 0.99 -6.35
C PRO A 262 -13.27 -0.23 -5.56
N VAL A 263 -11.97 -0.52 -5.56
CA VAL A 263 -11.40 -1.64 -4.79
C VAL A 263 -10.97 -1.26 -3.38
N CYS A 264 -11.12 0.01 -2.97
CA CYS A 264 -10.80 0.46 -1.61
C CYS A 264 -11.88 0.15 -0.56
N ILE A 265 -12.92 -0.61 -0.94
CA ILE A 265 -13.95 -1.08 -0.01
C ILE A 265 -13.27 -1.82 1.14
N VAL A 266 -13.59 -1.40 2.36
CA VAL A 266 -12.94 -1.85 3.58
C VAL A 266 -13.98 -2.37 4.56
N SER A 267 -13.61 -3.36 5.36
CA SER A 267 -14.43 -3.90 6.44
C SER A 267 -13.57 -4.24 7.65
N ASN A 268 -14.19 -4.27 8.84
CA ASN A 268 -13.55 -4.73 10.07
C ASN A 268 -14.24 -6.00 10.54
N THR A 269 -13.50 -7.11 10.57
CA THR A 269 -14.03 -8.40 10.99
C THR A 269 -14.25 -8.43 12.51
N SER A 270 -15.09 -9.36 12.96
CA SER A 270 -15.35 -9.50 14.40
C SER A 270 -14.12 -10.01 15.14
N PRO A 271 -13.79 -9.46 16.32
CA PRO A 271 -12.88 -10.11 17.25
C PRO A 271 -13.50 -11.40 17.80
N PHE A 272 -12.67 -12.44 17.93
CA PHE A 272 -13.02 -13.72 18.52
C PHE A 272 -12.08 -14.02 19.70
N PRO A 273 -12.57 -14.76 20.72
CA PRO A 273 -11.75 -15.21 21.84
C PRO A 273 -10.69 -16.22 21.42
#